data_AF-A0A354DEI7-F1
#
_entry.id   AF-A0A354DEI7-F1
#
_cell.length_a   1.000
_cell.length_b   1.000
_cell.length_c   1.000
_cell.angle_alpha   90.00
_cell.angle_beta   90.00
_cell.angle_gamma   90.00
#
_symmetry.space_group_name_H-M   'P 1'
#
loop_
_entity.id
_entity.type
_entity.pdbx_description
1 polymer ?
#
loop_
_entity_poly.entity_id
_entity_poly.type
_entity_poly.pdbx_seq_one_letter_code
_entity_poly.pdbx_strand_id
1 'polypeptide(L)'
;MNYVIWGIIVFGVTGLVTGLLGDFMLLGYAIMGAIVGGTLPGLTGNSKRTGMGILLGTVGFFIGFVSMFFLVLAIWEPPFLSLVFIGLFAGAISGLFLGLILKKKKATGILTLMGAVGFALGFGLIEGLNQLTPLSSKLSPVVWSGLTMMLASIIGGIGIGIGINYVMKREK
;
A
#
# COMPACT_ATOMS: atom_id res chain seq x y z
N MET A 1 8.55 15.76 -12.30
CA MET A 1 8.47 14.29 -12.20
C MET A 1 7.07 13.92 -11.74
N ASN A 2 6.41 12.94 -12.37
CA ASN A 2 5.05 12.54 -12.00
C ASN A 2 5.10 11.37 -11.00
N TYR A 3 4.88 11.65 -9.71
CA TYR A 3 4.92 10.63 -8.66
C TYR A 3 3.76 9.62 -8.73
N VAL A 4 2.70 9.89 -9.50
CA VAL A 4 1.60 8.94 -9.73
C VAL A 4 2.07 7.75 -10.56
N ILE A 5 2.83 7.99 -11.62
CA ILE A 5 3.35 6.90 -12.48
C ILE A 5 4.30 6.00 -11.68
N TRP A 6 5.17 6.59 -10.86
CA TRP A 6 6.01 5.83 -9.95
C TRP A 6 5.20 5.06 -8.92
N GLY A 7 4.15 5.67 -8.36
CA GLY A 7 3.21 5.00 -7.48
C GLY A 7 2.61 3.76 -8.14
N ILE A 8 2.07 3.89 -9.35
CA ILE A 8 1.49 2.77 -10.13
C ILE A 8 2.52 1.64 -10.31
N ILE A 9 3.71 1.97 -10.80
CA ILE A 9 4.72 0.95 -11.15
C ILE A 9 5.25 0.25 -9.90
N VAL A 10 5.71 1.02 -8.92
CA VAL A 10 6.38 0.48 -7.73
C VAL A 10 5.39 -0.30 -6.89
N PHE A 11 4.21 0.25 -6.61
CA PHE A 11 3.19 -0.46 -5.84
C PHE A 11 2.56 -1.61 -6.61
N GLY A 12 2.36 -1.48 -7.92
CA GLY A 12 1.82 -2.57 -8.73
C GLY A 12 2.75 -3.78 -8.75
N VAL A 13 4.03 -3.58 -9.07
CA VAL A 13 5.01 -4.67 -9.12
C VAL A 13 5.21 -5.29 -7.75
N THR A 14 5.39 -4.48 -6.70
CA THR A 14 5.59 -5.01 -5.35
C THR A 14 4.34 -5.64 -4.76
N GLY A 15 3.15 -5.13 -5.09
CA GLY A 15 1.87 -5.73 -4.75
C GLY A 15 1.69 -7.09 -5.41
N LEU A 16 2.00 -7.23 -6.69
CA LEU A 16 1.97 -8.51 -7.40
C LEU A 16 2.91 -9.53 -6.73
N VAL A 17 4.16 -9.15 -6.49
CA VAL A 17 5.15 -10.02 -5.82
C VAL A 17 4.64 -10.43 -4.43
N THR A 18 4.09 -9.49 -3.67
CA THR A 18 3.56 -9.75 -2.33
C THR A 18 2.42 -10.77 -2.36
N GLY A 19 1.47 -10.62 -3.29
CA GLY A 19 0.35 -11.56 -3.40
C GLY A 19 0.76 -12.94 -3.93
N LEU A 20 1.78 -13.01 -4.79
CA LEU A 20 2.32 -14.27 -5.32
C LEU A 20 3.15 -15.05 -4.30
N LEU A 21 3.62 -14.42 -3.22
CA LEU A 21 4.40 -15.09 -2.17
C LEU A 21 3.57 -16.03 -1.28
N GLY A 22 2.23 -16.02 -1.39
CA GLY A 22 1.35 -16.98 -0.73
C GLY A 22 1.61 -17.09 0.77
N ASP A 23 2.11 -18.24 1.23
CA ASP A 23 2.40 -18.50 2.65
C ASP A 23 3.45 -17.55 3.25
N PHE A 24 4.29 -16.93 2.42
CA PHE A 24 5.29 -15.95 2.83
C PHE A 24 4.81 -14.50 2.70
N MET A 25 3.49 -14.25 2.71
CA MET A 25 2.91 -12.91 2.49
C MET A 25 3.42 -11.86 3.50
N LEU A 26 3.75 -12.27 4.73
CA LEU A 26 4.38 -11.41 5.74
C LEU A 26 5.72 -10.85 5.27
N LEU A 27 6.55 -11.70 4.65
CA LEU A 27 7.81 -11.28 4.03
C LEU A 27 7.53 -10.39 2.80
N GLY A 28 6.47 -10.70 2.05
CA GLY A 28 6.01 -9.86 0.94
C GLY A 28 5.71 -8.42 1.37
N TYR A 29 4.95 -8.22 2.45
CA TYR A 29 4.69 -6.88 3.00
C TYR A 29 5.97 -6.15 3.42
N ALA A 30 6.92 -6.86 4.03
CA ALA A 30 8.21 -6.29 4.42
C ALA A 30 9.03 -5.84 3.20
N ILE A 31 9.06 -6.66 2.13
CA ILE A 31 9.74 -6.36 0.86
C ILE A 31 9.06 -5.18 0.15
N MET A 32 7.73 -5.20 0.06
CA MET A 32 6.95 -4.09 -0.50
C MET A 32 7.26 -2.80 0.23
N GLY A 33 7.23 -2.82 1.56
CA GLY A 33 7.57 -1.67 2.40
C GLY A 33 8.99 -1.18 2.17
N ALA A 34 9.97 -2.08 2.11
CA ALA A 34 11.37 -1.74 1.84
C ALA A 34 11.52 -1.01 0.50
N ILE A 35 10.95 -1.58 -0.56
CA ILE A 35 11.07 -1.05 -1.92
C ILE A 35 10.35 0.29 -2.02
N VAL A 36 9.09 0.38 -1.61
CA VAL A 36 8.29 1.61 -1.67
C VAL A 36 8.93 2.72 -0.82
N GLY A 37 9.30 2.41 0.43
CA GLY A 37 9.91 3.36 1.35
C GLY A 37 11.30 3.83 0.90
N GLY A 38 12.08 2.95 0.26
CA GLY A 38 13.39 3.29 -0.29
C GLY A 38 13.35 4.08 -1.60
N THR A 39 12.31 3.89 -2.41
CA THR A 39 12.24 4.47 -3.76
C THR A 39 12.26 6.00 -3.73
N LEU A 40 11.38 6.62 -2.93
CA LEU A 40 11.24 8.08 -2.88
C LEU A 40 12.52 8.81 -2.45
N PRO A 41 13.16 8.43 -1.32
CA PRO A 41 14.43 9.04 -0.95
C PRO A 41 15.59 8.61 -1.86
N GLY A 42 15.54 7.39 -2.42
CA GLY A 42 16.52 6.90 -3.38
C GLY A 42 16.64 7.79 -4.61
N LEU A 43 15.52 8.28 -5.13
CA LEU A 43 15.49 9.23 -6.26
C LEU A 43 16.12 10.59 -5.94
N THR A 44 16.37 10.90 -4.67
CA THR A 44 17.08 12.13 -4.26
C THR A 44 18.60 11.94 -4.11
N GLY A 45 19.12 10.72 -4.31
CA GLY A 45 20.55 10.39 -4.17
C GLY A 45 21.07 10.35 -2.73
N ASN A 46 20.20 10.45 -1.72
CA ASN A 46 20.59 10.49 -0.32
C ASN A 46 20.50 9.11 0.34
N SER A 47 21.61 8.37 0.35
CA SER A 47 21.70 7.00 0.90
C SER A 47 21.21 6.87 2.34
N LYS A 48 21.47 7.86 3.20
CA LYS A 48 20.99 7.86 4.60
C LYS A 48 19.47 7.95 4.66
N ARG A 49 18.85 8.79 3.83
CA ARG A 49 17.39 8.88 3.76
C ARG A 49 16.78 7.66 3.09
N THR A 50 17.46 7.06 2.12
CA THR A 50 17.05 5.79 1.50
C THR A 50 17.05 4.65 2.51
N GLY A 51 18.10 4.49 3.31
CA GLY A 51 18.15 3.46 4.36
C GLY A 51 17.06 3.65 5.41
N MET A 52 16.83 4.89 5.84
CA MET A 52 15.73 5.20 6.77
C MET A 52 14.35 4.98 6.14
N GLY A 53 14.21 5.27 4.85
CA GLY A 53 13.01 5.01 4.09
C GLY A 53 12.71 3.53 3.94
N ILE A 54 13.73 2.70 3.69
CA ILE A 54 13.61 1.24 3.68
C ILE A 54 13.10 0.75 5.03
N LEU A 55 13.75 1.14 6.14
CA LEU A 55 13.36 0.71 7.48
C LEU A 55 11.93 1.13 7.84
N LEU A 56 11.59 2.41 7.66
CA LEU A 56 10.27 2.93 7.99
C LEU A 56 9.19 2.36 7.06
N GLY A 57 9.50 2.16 5.79
CA GLY A 57 8.60 1.53 4.83
C GLY A 57 8.33 0.08 5.20
N THR A 58 9.36 -0.72 5.47
CA THR A 58 9.23 -2.11 5.92
C THR A 58 8.34 -2.20 7.16
N VAL A 59 8.62 -1.39 8.19
CA VAL A 59 7.82 -1.39 9.42
C VAL A 59 6.38 -0.93 9.17
N GLY A 60 6.19 0.14 8.38
CA GLY A 60 4.86 0.69 8.11
C GLY A 60 3.96 -0.27 7.34
N PHE A 61 4.47 -0.90 6.28
CA PHE A 61 3.69 -1.88 5.51
C PHE A 61 3.50 -3.18 6.27
N PHE A 62 4.53 -3.67 6.96
CA PHE A 62 4.41 -4.87 7.79
C PHE A 62 3.35 -4.64 8.87
N ILE A 63 3.48 -3.61 9.70
CA ILE A 63 2.49 -3.34 10.75
C ILE A 63 1.12 -3.08 10.12
N GLY A 64 1.03 -2.21 9.11
CA GLY A 64 -0.24 -1.81 8.52
C GLY A 64 -1.09 -2.97 7.99
N PHE A 65 -0.47 -3.89 7.24
CA PHE A 65 -1.17 -5.05 6.72
C PHE A 65 -1.34 -6.14 7.78
N VAL A 66 -0.30 -6.45 8.57
CA VAL A 66 -0.35 -7.54 9.56
C VAL A 66 -1.33 -7.24 10.67
N SER A 67 -1.31 -6.03 11.24
CA SER A 67 -2.22 -5.66 12.33
C SER A 67 -3.68 -5.78 11.91
N MET A 68 -3.99 -5.44 10.65
CA MET A 68 -5.34 -5.49 10.14
C MET A 68 -5.80 -6.88 9.76
N PHE A 69 -4.90 -7.73 9.26
CA PHE A 69 -5.19 -9.16 9.11
C PHE A 69 -5.59 -9.78 10.46
N PHE A 70 -4.83 -9.50 11.53
CA PHE A 70 -5.19 -9.99 12.87
C PHE A 70 -6.48 -9.37 13.41
N LEU A 71 -6.72 -8.06 13.21
CA LEU A 71 -7.93 -7.38 13.68
C LEU A 71 -9.20 -7.89 12.99
N VAL A 72 -9.14 -8.09 11.66
CA VAL A 72 -10.26 -8.65 10.89
C VAL A 72 -10.52 -10.10 11.28
N LEU A 73 -9.48 -10.91 11.48
CA LEU A 73 -9.63 -12.29 11.95
C LEU A 73 -10.15 -12.40 13.38
N ALA A 74 -9.85 -11.43 14.25
CA ALA A 74 -10.16 -11.51 15.68
C ALA A 74 -11.47 -10.83 16.11
N ILE A 75 -11.93 -9.78 15.40
CA ILE A 75 -12.92 -8.86 15.97
C ILE A 75 -14.17 -8.66 15.09
N TRP A 76 -14.13 -8.87 13.76
CA TRP A 76 -15.23 -8.39 12.92
C TRP A 76 -15.52 -9.23 11.66
N GLU A 77 -16.66 -9.92 11.65
CA GLU A 77 -17.26 -10.56 10.48
C GLU A 77 -18.44 -9.74 9.91
N PRO A 78 -18.21 -8.73 9.06
CA PRO A 78 -19.14 -8.42 7.99
C PRO A 78 -18.45 -8.84 6.69
N PRO A 79 -18.95 -9.85 5.98
CA PRO A 79 -18.29 -10.43 4.82
C PRO A 79 -18.08 -9.46 3.63
N PHE A 80 -18.51 -8.20 3.76
CA PHE A 80 -18.61 -7.20 2.69
C PHE A 80 -17.79 -5.91 2.91
N LEU A 81 -17.16 -5.73 4.09
CA LEU A 81 -16.33 -4.54 4.37
C LEU A 81 -14.91 -4.90 4.81
N SER A 82 -14.59 -6.18 4.93
CA SER A 82 -13.32 -6.64 5.51
C SER A 82 -12.12 -6.15 4.69
N LEU A 83 -12.17 -6.24 3.35
CA LEU A 83 -11.08 -5.78 2.49
C LEU A 83 -11.02 -4.24 2.42
N VAL A 84 -12.15 -3.54 2.46
CA VAL A 84 -12.19 -2.07 2.55
C VAL A 84 -11.51 -1.58 3.83
N PHE A 85 -11.81 -2.18 4.98
CA PHE A 85 -11.17 -1.82 6.25
C PHE A 85 -9.70 -2.18 6.27
N ILE A 86 -9.30 -3.35 5.76
CA ILE A 86 -7.88 -3.70 5.60
C ILE A 86 -7.18 -2.63 4.77
N GLY A 87 -7.75 -2.25 3.62
CA GLY A 87 -7.22 -1.20 2.77
C GLY A 87 -7.11 0.14 3.48
N LEU A 88 -8.17 0.56 4.19
CA LEU A 88 -8.22 1.82 4.91
C LEU A 88 -7.09 1.94 5.94
N PHE A 89 -6.96 0.95 6.82
CA PHE A 89 -6.00 1.00 7.91
C PHE A 89 -4.57 0.68 7.45
N ALA A 90 -4.39 -0.31 6.57
CA ALA A 90 -3.08 -0.60 6.01
C ALA A 90 -2.55 0.61 5.22
N GLY A 91 -3.43 1.26 4.44
CA GLY A 91 -3.12 2.49 3.72
C GLY A 91 -2.80 3.66 4.65
N ALA A 92 -3.57 3.84 5.73
CA ALA A 92 -3.32 4.88 6.74
C ALA A 92 -1.95 4.69 7.41
N ILE A 93 -1.67 3.49 7.93
CA ILE A 93 -0.42 3.19 8.64
C ILE A 93 0.76 3.30 7.67
N SER A 94 0.66 2.72 6.48
CA SER A 94 1.72 2.83 5.46
C SER A 94 1.96 4.29 5.05
N GLY A 95 0.90 5.07 4.83
CA GLY A 95 0.97 6.49 4.50
C GLY A 95 1.58 7.35 5.62
N LEU A 96 1.27 7.03 6.88
CA LEU A 96 1.86 7.65 8.06
C LEU A 96 3.38 7.46 8.05
N PHE A 97 3.85 6.22 7.94
CA PHE A 97 5.28 5.90 7.93
C PHE A 97 5.99 6.51 6.72
N LEU A 98 5.40 6.46 5.53
CA LEU A 98 5.94 7.13 4.35
C LEU A 98 6.05 8.65 4.54
N GLY A 99 5.07 9.26 5.21
CA GLY A 99 5.12 10.68 5.53
C GLY A 99 6.14 11.07 6.59
N LEU A 100 6.46 10.18 7.53
CA LEU A 100 7.55 10.39 8.49
C LEU A 100 8.92 10.48 7.80
N ILE A 101 9.12 9.77 6.69
CA ILE A 101 10.34 9.85 5.87
C ILE A 101 10.56 11.28 5.37
N LEU A 102 9.48 11.99 5.01
CA LEU A 102 9.54 13.36 4.52
C LEU A 102 9.78 14.40 5.63
N LYS A 103 9.75 14.00 6.91
CA LYS A 103 9.96 14.84 8.11
C LYS A 103 9.06 16.09 8.18
N LYS A 104 7.86 16.03 7.61
CA LYS A 104 6.91 17.17 7.57
C LYS A 104 5.54 16.76 8.03
N LYS A 105 5.05 17.37 9.12
CA LYS A 105 3.74 17.06 9.72
C LYS A 105 2.58 17.12 8.71
N LYS A 106 2.57 18.14 7.84
CA LYS A 106 1.55 18.28 6.78
C LYS A 106 1.63 17.16 5.74
N ALA A 107 2.84 16.76 5.36
CA ALA A 107 3.06 15.65 4.44
C ALA A 107 2.58 14.32 5.04
N THR A 108 2.83 14.11 6.32
CA THR A 108 2.35 12.94 7.07
C THR A 108 0.83 12.82 7.04
N GLY A 109 0.11 13.89 7.36
CA GLY A 109 -1.36 13.87 7.34
C GLY A 109 -1.92 13.59 5.94
N ILE A 110 -1.36 14.23 4.91
CA ILE A 110 -1.81 14.06 3.52
C ILE A 110 -1.55 12.63 3.04
N LEU A 111 -0.35 12.09 3.27
CA LEU A 111 -0.01 10.73 2.83
C LEU A 111 -0.77 9.65 3.59
N THR A 112 -1.04 9.85 4.88
CA THR A 112 -1.93 8.99 5.67
C THR A 112 -3.32 8.96 5.05
N LEU A 113 -3.91 10.13 4.78
CA LEU A 113 -5.25 10.23 4.21
C LEU A 113 -5.33 9.64 2.79
N MET A 114 -4.38 10.01 1.92
CA MET A 114 -4.36 9.53 0.54
C MET A 114 -4.07 8.03 0.45
N GLY A 115 -3.21 7.51 1.34
CA GLY A 115 -2.98 6.07 1.48
C GLY A 115 -4.24 5.35 1.91
N ALA A 116 -4.90 5.81 2.98
CA ALA A 116 -6.13 5.23 3.49
C ALA A 116 -7.22 5.18 2.41
N VAL A 117 -7.49 6.31 1.75
CA VAL A 117 -8.51 6.40 0.70
C VAL A 117 -8.13 5.53 -0.50
N GLY A 118 -6.90 5.62 -0.97
CA GLY A 118 -6.45 4.87 -2.16
C GLY A 118 -6.53 3.36 -1.96
N PHE A 119 -6.02 2.85 -0.84
CA PHE A 119 -6.07 1.41 -0.57
C PHE A 119 -7.48 0.92 -0.22
N ALA A 120 -8.29 1.70 0.51
CA ALA A 120 -9.69 1.34 0.77
C ALA A 120 -10.49 1.20 -0.54
N LEU A 121 -10.33 2.16 -1.45
CA LEU A 121 -10.94 2.09 -2.78
C LEU A 121 -10.39 0.92 -3.59
N GLY A 122 -9.07 0.69 -3.53
CA GLY A 122 -8.43 -0.39 -4.28
C GLY A 122 -8.97 -1.76 -3.90
N PHE A 123 -8.96 -2.06 -2.59
CA PHE A 123 -9.50 -3.32 -2.09
C PHE A 123 -11.02 -3.43 -2.24
N GLY A 124 -11.77 -2.35 -1.98
CA GLY A 124 -13.23 -2.34 -2.14
C GLY A 124 -13.69 -2.55 -3.57
N LEU A 125 -12.99 -1.97 -4.55
CA LEU A 125 -13.30 -2.19 -5.97
C LEU A 125 -13.08 -3.65 -6.35
N ILE A 126 -12.01 -4.28 -5.89
CA ILE A 126 -11.73 -5.69 -6.22
C ILE A 126 -12.73 -6.62 -5.53
N GLU A 127 -13.08 -6.33 -4.28
CA GLU A 127 -14.13 -7.04 -3.55
C GLU A 127 -15.47 -6.96 -4.30
N GLY A 128 -15.90 -5.76 -4.69
CA GLY A 128 -17.13 -5.55 -5.46
C GLY A 128 -17.09 -6.24 -6.83
N LEU A 129 -15.96 -6.19 -7.54
CA LEU A 129 -15.79 -6.89 -8.81
C LEU A 129 -15.90 -8.41 -8.65
N ASN A 130 -15.31 -8.98 -7.59
CA ASN A 130 -15.38 -10.42 -7.33
C ASN A 130 -16.79 -10.88 -6.95
N GLN A 131 -17.60 -10.02 -6.33
CA GLN A 131 -19.01 -10.31 -6.04
C GLN A 131 -19.88 -10.29 -7.31
N LEU A 132 -19.65 -9.32 -8.20
CA LEU A 132 -20.38 -9.22 -9.47
C LEU A 132 -19.96 -10.32 -10.46
N THR A 133 -18.70 -10.71 -10.44
CA THR A 133 -18.15 -11.77 -11.27
C THR A 133 -17.15 -12.56 -10.44
N PRO A 134 -17.45 -13.82 -10.05
CA PRO A 134 -16.60 -14.60 -9.16
C PRO A 134 -15.33 -15.04 -9.88
N LEU A 135 -14.38 -14.12 -10.02
CA LEU A 135 -13.08 -14.34 -10.64
C LEU A 135 -12.20 -15.24 -9.76
N SER A 136 -12.38 -15.15 -8.43
CA SER A 136 -11.71 -16.00 -7.45
C SER A 136 -11.98 -17.50 -7.64
N SER A 137 -13.12 -17.91 -8.22
CA SER A 137 -13.41 -19.32 -8.51
C SER A 137 -12.86 -19.81 -9.85
N LYS A 138 -12.38 -18.89 -10.70
CA LYS A 138 -11.83 -19.18 -12.04
C LYS A 138 -10.31 -19.18 -12.08
N LEU A 139 -9.67 -18.72 -11.00
CA LEU A 139 -8.22 -18.57 -10.90
C LEU A 139 -7.70 -19.39 -9.72
N SER A 140 -6.43 -19.80 -9.77
CA SER A 140 -5.80 -20.41 -8.60
C SER A 140 -5.72 -19.37 -7.45
N PRO A 141 -5.79 -19.80 -6.18
CA PRO A 141 -5.72 -18.88 -5.04
C PRO A 141 -4.50 -17.96 -5.05
N VAL A 142 -3.35 -18.48 -5.51
CA VAL A 142 -2.09 -17.72 -5.63
C VAL A 142 -2.19 -16.63 -6.69
N VAL A 143 -2.73 -16.94 -7.87
CA VAL A 143 -2.90 -15.96 -8.96
C VAL A 143 -3.94 -14.91 -8.56
N TRP A 144 -5.03 -15.31 -7.93
CA TRP A 144 -6.05 -14.39 -7.43
C TRP A 144 -5.48 -13.43 -6.37
N SER A 145 -4.69 -13.94 -5.42
CA SER A 145 -3.99 -13.13 -4.42
C SER A 145 -3.04 -12.12 -5.07
N GLY A 146 -2.21 -12.59 -6.01
CA GLY A 146 -1.28 -11.75 -6.79
C GLY A 146 -1.98 -10.60 -7.51
N LEU A 147 -3.05 -10.89 -8.25
CA LEU A 147 -3.82 -9.88 -8.98
C LEU A 147 -4.55 -8.92 -8.05
N THR A 148 -5.15 -9.43 -6.96
CA THR A 148 -5.84 -8.61 -5.96
C THR A 148 -4.87 -7.60 -5.35
N MET A 149 -3.72 -8.09 -4.88
CA MET A 149 -2.69 -7.25 -4.29
C MET A 149 -2.11 -6.25 -5.30
N MET A 150 -1.87 -6.67 -6.55
CA MET A 150 -1.39 -5.78 -7.62
C MET A 150 -2.36 -4.63 -7.87
N LEU A 151 -3.62 -4.94 -8.14
CA LEU A 151 -4.64 -3.94 -8.50
C LEU A 151 -4.94 -3.00 -7.33
N ALA A 152 -5.07 -3.53 -6.11
CA ALA A 152 -5.31 -2.71 -4.92
C ALA A 152 -4.13 -1.77 -4.68
N SER A 153 -2.92 -2.29 -4.84
CA SER A 153 -1.68 -1.51 -4.66
C SER A 153 -1.49 -0.47 -5.76
N ILE A 154 -1.91 -0.72 -7.01
CA ILE A 154 -1.90 0.31 -8.06
C ILE A 154 -2.77 1.50 -7.65
N ILE A 155 -3.99 1.25 -7.16
CA ILE A 155 -4.93 2.31 -6.76
C ILE A 155 -4.42 3.03 -5.50
N GLY A 156 -3.91 2.28 -4.52
CA GLY A 156 -3.21 2.85 -3.36
C GLY A 156 -2.00 3.71 -3.74
N GLY A 157 -1.21 3.22 -4.70
CA GLY A 157 -0.04 3.90 -5.25
C GLY A 157 -0.38 5.19 -6.00
N ILE A 158 -1.52 5.24 -6.72
CA ILE A 158 -2.06 6.47 -7.30
C ILE A 158 -2.36 7.48 -6.20
N GLY A 159 -3.06 7.07 -5.14
CA GLY A 159 -3.39 7.93 -3.99
C GLY A 159 -2.13 8.53 -3.36
N ILE A 160 -1.17 7.68 -2.98
CA ILE A 160 0.12 8.11 -2.42
C ILE A 160 0.87 9.04 -3.40
N GLY A 161 0.91 8.70 -4.69
CA GLY A 161 1.54 9.51 -5.73
C GLY A 161 0.92 10.90 -5.89
N ILE A 162 -0.41 11.01 -5.80
CA ILE A 162 -1.13 12.30 -5.77
C ILE A 162 -0.73 13.08 -4.52
N GLY A 163 -0.70 12.44 -3.35
CA GLY A 163 -0.31 13.06 -2.09
C GLY A 163 1.11 13.64 -2.14
N ILE A 164 2.07 12.89 -2.68
CA ILE A 164 3.45 13.35 -2.86
C ILE A 164 3.51 14.52 -3.84
N ASN A 165 2.86 14.41 -5.00
CA ASN A 165 2.80 15.50 -5.99
C ASN A 165 2.27 16.79 -5.34
N TYR A 166 1.20 16.70 -4.53
CA TYR A 166 0.62 17.84 -3.83
C TYR A 166 1.60 18.46 -2.83
N VAL A 167 2.23 17.63 -1.98
CA VAL A 167 3.22 18.08 -0.98
C VAL A 167 4.40 18.76 -1.67
N MET A 168 4.97 18.15 -2.71
CA MET A 168 6.15 18.68 -3.40
C MET A 168 5.86 19.96 -4.19
N LYS A 169 4.63 20.15 -4.70
CA LYS A 169 4.23 21.39 -5.40
C LYS A 169 4.05 22.58 -4.46
N ARG A 170 3.61 22.35 -3.23
CA ARG A 170 3.41 23.40 -2.20
C ARG A 170 4.72 23.86 -1.54
N GLU A 171 5.85 23.25 -1.91
CA GLU A 171 7.17 23.52 -1.36
C GLU A 171 8.12 24.24 -2.34
N LYS A 172 7.64 24.49 -3.57
CA LYS A 172 8.27 25.40 -4.52
C LYS A 172 7.61 26.76 -4.43
#